data_AF-A0A7S2T5J5-F1
#
_entry.id   AF-A0A7S2T5J5-F1
#
_cell.length_a   1.000
_cell.length_b   1.000
_cell.length_c   1.000
_cell.angle_alpha   90.00
_cell.angle_beta   90.00
_cell.angle_gamma   90.00
#
_symmetry.space_group_name_H-M   'P 1'
#
loop_
_entity.id
_entity.type
_entity.pdbx_description
1 polymer ?
#
loop_
_entity_poly.entity_id
_entity_poly.type
_entity_poly.pdbx_seq_one_letter_code
_entity_poly.pdbx_strand_id
1 'polypeptide(L)'
;MRGSKKERGQGWWDNGERYDWPSAVEMHFMFYNKKIPMNLLEQLNRKHKERYGRKNATSMELWQVATRDVLTPDTPFEVHEALYELCYVDWEEKKLGPRPVWIPEAKDARNARAIRVGQRLRESGVPSPEVDADHATVRDLAAAYVRLQEYSVKNQEDFWSCAMEEMGVRFRQKPNRMFYPRAGSHAGQEQWFP
;
A
#
# COMPACT_ATOMS: atom_id res chain seq x y z
N MET A 1 -29.95 16.61 -41.51
CA MET A 1 -29.86 15.31 -40.80
C MET A 1 -28.42 14.85 -40.90
N ARG A 2 -27.65 14.96 -39.80
CA ARG A 2 -27.14 13.83 -38.97
C ARG A 2 -26.33 12.81 -39.80
N GLY A 3 -25.07 12.51 -39.52
CA GLY A 3 -24.50 12.31 -38.19
C GLY A 3 -23.01 12.61 -38.09
N SER A 4 -22.70 13.12 -36.89
CA SER A 4 -21.39 13.36 -36.30
C SER A 4 -20.54 12.07 -36.24
N LYS A 5 -19.25 12.20 -36.57
CA LYS A 5 -18.21 11.25 -36.16
C LYS A 5 -18.15 11.27 -34.63
N LYS A 6 -18.80 10.31 -33.98
CA LYS A 6 -18.60 10.04 -32.56
C LYS A 6 -17.14 9.68 -32.31
N GLU A 7 -16.54 10.48 -31.46
CA GLU A 7 -15.38 10.17 -30.64
C GLU A 7 -15.46 8.73 -30.15
N ARG A 8 -14.43 7.93 -30.45
CA ARG A 8 -14.15 6.71 -29.68
C ARG A 8 -13.39 7.11 -28.43
N GLY A 9 -14.10 7.78 -27.53
CA GLY A 9 -13.78 7.75 -26.11
C GLY A 9 -14.21 6.39 -25.58
N GLN A 10 -13.26 5.48 -25.44
CA GLN A 10 -13.45 4.25 -24.68
C GLN A 10 -12.29 4.17 -23.71
N GLY A 11 -12.62 4.37 -22.43
CA GLY A 11 -11.68 4.48 -21.32
C GLY A 11 -10.88 3.21 -21.12
N TRP A 12 -9.58 3.38 -20.93
CA TRP A 12 -8.58 2.36 -20.69
C TRP A 12 -8.38 2.16 -19.19
N TRP A 13 -9.44 1.82 -18.46
CA TRP A 13 -9.35 1.54 -17.03
C TRP A 13 -10.12 0.27 -16.73
N ASP A 14 -9.42 -0.84 -16.97
CA ASP A 14 -9.66 -2.09 -16.30
C ASP A 14 -8.32 -2.84 -16.19
N ASN A 15 -8.03 -3.36 -15.00
CA ASN A 15 -6.94 -4.31 -14.70
C ASN A 15 -5.53 -3.68 -14.58
N GLY A 16 -4.73 -3.98 -13.56
CA GLY A 16 -4.14 -5.30 -13.46
C GLY A 16 -3.14 -5.60 -14.59
N GLU A 17 -2.74 -4.62 -15.41
CA GLU A 17 -1.88 -4.86 -16.57
C GLU A 17 -0.51 -5.39 -16.16
N ARG A 18 -0.35 -6.69 -16.39
CA ARG A 18 0.84 -7.49 -16.25
C ARG A 18 1.72 -7.26 -17.47
N TYR A 19 2.75 -6.42 -17.33
CA TYR A 19 3.70 -6.16 -18.41
C TYR A 19 4.54 -7.38 -18.74
N ASP A 20 4.77 -7.65 -20.02
CA ASP A 20 5.78 -8.59 -20.48
C ASP A 20 7.14 -7.99 -20.12
N TRP A 21 7.62 -8.33 -18.93
CA TRP A 21 8.85 -7.76 -18.39
C TRP A 21 10.00 -8.14 -19.33
N PRO A 22 10.84 -7.18 -19.75
CA PRO A 22 11.97 -7.48 -20.61
C PRO A 22 12.83 -8.57 -19.96
N SER A 23 13.40 -9.45 -20.79
CA SER A 23 14.40 -10.40 -20.32
C SER A 23 15.51 -9.68 -19.56
N ALA A 24 16.24 -10.41 -18.69
CA ALA A 24 17.39 -9.83 -17.99
C ALA A 24 18.42 -9.21 -18.97
N VAL A 25 18.48 -9.76 -20.19
CA VAL A 25 19.31 -9.25 -21.29
C VAL A 25 18.78 -7.92 -21.82
N GLU A 26 17.48 -7.77 -22.06
CA GLU A 26 16.88 -6.52 -22.53
C GLU A 26 16.93 -5.43 -21.47
N MET A 27 16.70 -5.77 -20.19
CA MET A 27 16.95 -4.86 -19.07
C MET A 27 18.42 -4.44 -19.02
N HIS A 28 19.35 -5.38 -19.15
CA HIS A 28 20.76 -5.05 -19.15
C HIS A 28 21.15 -4.16 -20.34
N PHE A 29 20.57 -4.35 -21.52
CA PHE A 29 20.80 -3.46 -22.68
C PHE A 29 20.20 -2.06 -22.50
N MET A 30 19.01 -1.94 -21.92
CA MET A 30 18.38 -0.66 -21.62
C MET A 30 19.13 0.13 -20.54
N PHE A 31 19.80 -0.57 -19.62
CA PHE A 31 20.48 0.01 -18.46
C PHE A 31 21.99 -0.34 -18.44
N TYR A 32 22.58 -0.61 -19.61
CA TYR A 32 23.96 -1.10 -19.79
C TYR A 32 25.02 -0.19 -19.13
N ASN A 33 24.62 1.03 -18.79
CA ASN A 33 25.47 2.07 -18.23
C ASN A 33 25.30 2.31 -16.71
N LYS A 34 24.52 1.47 -15.98
CA LYS A 34 24.02 1.79 -14.62
C LYS A 34 24.61 0.98 -13.46
N LYS A 35 25.78 0.37 -13.62
CA LYS A 35 26.50 -0.31 -12.50
C LYS A 35 25.75 -1.49 -11.86
N ILE A 36 24.67 -2.02 -12.45
CA ILE A 36 23.96 -3.19 -11.91
C ILE A 36 24.65 -4.48 -12.39
N PRO A 37 25.20 -5.31 -11.48
CA PRO A 37 25.77 -6.61 -11.84
C PRO A 37 24.72 -7.55 -12.45
N MET A 38 25.07 -8.25 -13.53
CA MET A 38 24.15 -9.17 -14.23
C MET A 38 23.56 -10.24 -13.31
N ASN A 39 24.37 -10.79 -12.40
CA ASN A 39 23.92 -11.79 -11.44
C ASN A 39 22.82 -11.27 -10.50
N LEU A 40 22.72 -9.96 -10.24
CA LEU A 40 21.59 -9.40 -9.47
C LEU A 40 20.31 -9.34 -10.31
N LEU A 41 20.40 -9.01 -11.60
CA LEU A 41 19.24 -9.03 -12.51
C LEU A 41 18.70 -10.46 -12.69
N GLU A 42 19.60 -11.44 -12.82
CA GLU A 42 19.24 -12.85 -12.88
C GLU A 42 18.57 -13.33 -11.58
N GLN A 43 19.13 -12.94 -10.43
CA GLN A 43 18.55 -13.24 -9.13
C GLN A 43 17.17 -12.61 -8.95
N LEU A 44 16.99 -11.35 -9.32
CA LEU A 44 15.71 -10.64 -9.27
C LEU A 44 14.64 -11.37 -10.11
N ASN A 45 14.95 -11.70 -11.35
CA ASN A 45 14.01 -12.41 -12.23
C ASN A 45 13.68 -13.80 -11.69
N ARG A 46 14.69 -14.54 -11.21
CA ARG A 46 14.51 -15.86 -10.59
C ARG A 46 13.61 -15.77 -9.36
N LYS A 47 13.89 -14.84 -8.44
CA LYS A 47 13.15 -14.67 -7.19
C LYS A 47 11.72 -14.20 -7.42
N HIS A 48 11.49 -13.33 -8.40
CA HIS A 48 10.15 -12.96 -8.82
C HIS A 48 9.34 -14.18 -9.29
N LYS A 49 9.92 -15.02 -10.16
CA LYS A 49 9.28 -16.24 -10.65
C LYS A 49 8.99 -17.23 -9.52
N GLU A 50 9.93 -17.43 -8.60
CA GLU A 50 9.76 -18.27 -7.41
C GLU A 50 8.58 -17.78 -6.54
N ARG A 51 8.43 -16.46 -6.37
CA ARG A 51 7.43 -15.86 -5.49
C ARG A 51 6.02 -15.79 -6.09
N TYR A 52 5.90 -15.41 -7.36
CA TYR A 52 4.60 -15.11 -7.98
C TYR A 52 4.17 -16.14 -9.03
N GLY A 53 5.02 -17.12 -9.38
CA GLY A 53 4.69 -18.17 -10.33
C GLY A 53 4.40 -17.69 -11.76
N ARG A 54 4.76 -16.44 -12.09
CA ARG A 54 4.51 -15.81 -13.39
C ARG A 54 5.72 -15.01 -13.89
N LYS A 55 5.81 -14.83 -15.21
CA LYS A 55 6.88 -14.07 -15.87
C LYS A 55 6.73 -12.57 -15.68
N ASN A 56 5.51 -12.07 -15.82
CA ASN A 56 5.22 -10.63 -15.80
C ASN A 56 5.22 -10.13 -14.36
N ALA A 57 5.82 -8.98 -14.11
CA ALA A 57 5.94 -8.37 -12.79
C ALA A 57 5.45 -6.93 -12.82
N THR A 58 4.85 -6.45 -11.73
CA THR A 58 4.63 -5.00 -11.54
C THR A 58 5.88 -4.35 -10.96
N SER A 59 6.04 -3.03 -11.15
CA SER A 59 7.14 -2.25 -10.55
C SER A 59 7.29 -2.47 -9.04
N MET A 60 6.14 -2.50 -8.34
CA MET A 60 6.10 -2.73 -6.90
C MET A 60 6.55 -4.13 -6.52
N GLU A 61 6.12 -5.17 -7.26
CA GLU A 61 6.54 -6.55 -6.98
C GLU A 61 8.04 -6.74 -7.20
N LEU A 62 8.61 -6.13 -8.24
CA LEU A 62 10.04 -6.18 -8.49
C LEU A 62 10.84 -5.49 -7.40
N TRP A 63 10.44 -4.27 -7.00
CA TRP A 63 11.10 -3.59 -5.91
C TRP A 63 10.97 -4.35 -4.58
N GLN A 64 9.81 -4.97 -4.36
CA GLN A 64 9.56 -5.80 -3.19
C GLN A 64 10.50 -7.00 -3.11
N VAL A 65 10.72 -7.69 -4.24
CA VAL A 65 11.67 -8.80 -4.34
C VAL A 65 13.11 -8.30 -4.24
N ALA A 66 13.44 -7.18 -4.89
CA ALA A 66 14.78 -6.61 -4.86
C ALA A 66 15.22 -6.32 -3.42
N THR A 67 14.39 -5.62 -2.64
CA THR A 67 14.70 -5.22 -1.27
C THR A 67 14.68 -6.35 -0.24
N ARG A 68 13.91 -7.43 -0.49
CA ARG A 68 13.77 -8.54 0.46
C ARG A 68 14.71 -9.71 0.16
N ASP A 69 14.96 -9.99 -1.12
CA ASP A 69 15.52 -11.26 -1.55
C ASP A 69 16.83 -11.12 -2.36
N VAL A 70 17.20 -9.91 -2.79
CA VAL A 70 18.35 -9.68 -3.69
C VAL A 70 19.38 -8.72 -3.10
N LEU A 71 18.93 -7.57 -2.62
CA LEU A 71 19.78 -6.53 -2.06
C LEU A 71 20.18 -6.89 -0.62
N THR A 72 21.41 -6.56 -0.27
CA THR A 72 21.95 -6.70 1.08
C THR A 72 22.57 -5.39 1.53
N PRO A 73 22.73 -5.15 2.85
CA PRO A 73 23.39 -3.95 3.34
C PRO A 73 24.80 -3.72 2.77
N ASP A 74 25.50 -4.78 2.38
CA ASP A 74 26.85 -4.71 1.77
C ASP A 74 26.84 -4.37 0.27
N THR A 75 25.67 -4.40 -0.37
CA THR A 75 25.54 -4.00 -1.77
C THR A 75 25.83 -2.49 -1.89
N PRO A 76 26.67 -2.04 -2.83
CA PRO A 76 26.93 -0.61 -2.99
C PRO A 76 25.65 0.20 -3.19
N PHE A 77 25.57 1.41 -2.64
CA PHE A 77 24.36 2.22 -2.69
C PHE A 77 23.95 2.56 -4.13
N GLU A 78 24.93 2.78 -5.02
CA GLU A 78 24.68 3.07 -6.43
C GLU A 78 23.95 1.91 -7.14
N VAL A 79 24.16 0.68 -6.67
CA VAL A 79 23.45 -0.50 -7.18
C VAL A 79 22.02 -0.53 -6.67
N HIS A 80 21.78 -0.15 -5.41
CA HIS A 80 20.43 0.00 -4.86
C HIS A 80 19.63 1.06 -5.65
N GLU A 81 20.22 2.24 -5.87
CA GLU A 81 19.61 3.34 -6.62
C GLU A 81 19.32 2.92 -8.06
N ALA A 82 20.29 2.30 -8.73
CA ALA A 82 20.10 1.84 -10.11
C ALA A 82 18.98 0.80 -10.24
N LEU A 83 18.89 -0.15 -9.30
CA LEU A 83 17.80 -1.13 -9.28
C LEU A 83 16.45 -0.50 -8.95
N TYR A 84 16.41 0.49 -8.05
CA TYR A 84 15.20 1.25 -7.75
C TYR A 84 14.68 1.97 -9.00
N GLU A 85 15.54 2.71 -9.68
CA GLU A 85 15.20 3.40 -10.93
C GLU A 85 14.75 2.42 -12.02
N LEU A 86 15.40 1.25 -12.14
CA LEU A 86 14.98 0.20 -13.06
C LEU A 86 13.57 -0.33 -12.73
N CYS A 87 13.28 -0.65 -11.47
CA CYS A 87 11.98 -1.19 -11.07
C CYS A 87 10.83 -0.23 -11.40
N TYR A 88 11.09 1.08 -11.34
CA TYR A 88 10.11 2.14 -11.52
C TYR A 88 10.26 2.92 -12.83
N VAL A 89 10.95 2.38 -13.84
CA VAL A 89 11.16 3.08 -15.11
C VAL A 89 9.86 3.55 -15.78
N ASP A 90 8.81 2.72 -15.70
CA ASP A 90 7.49 3.00 -16.26
C ASP A 90 6.49 3.54 -15.22
N TRP A 91 6.98 4.02 -14.08
CA TRP A 91 6.11 4.48 -13.00
C TRP A 91 5.45 5.83 -13.31
N GLU A 92 4.11 5.85 -13.31
CA GLU A 92 3.33 7.06 -13.59
C GLU A 92 3.12 7.92 -12.33
N GLU A 93 4.11 8.71 -11.93
CA GLU A 93 4.06 9.52 -10.68
C GLU A 93 2.83 10.43 -10.58
N LYS A 94 2.37 11.00 -11.71
CA LYS A 94 1.19 11.87 -11.75
C LYS A 94 -0.11 11.16 -11.37
N LYS A 95 -0.19 9.85 -11.61
CA LYS A 95 -1.40 9.04 -11.35
C LYS A 95 -1.29 8.25 -10.05
N LEU A 96 -0.13 7.64 -9.82
CA LEU A 96 0.09 6.69 -8.73
C LEU A 96 0.73 7.34 -7.49
N GLY A 97 1.15 8.60 -7.60
CA GLY A 97 1.90 9.29 -6.56
C GLY A 97 3.40 8.94 -6.60
N PRO A 98 4.16 9.36 -5.58
CA PRO A 98 5.59 9.13 -5.52
C PRO A 98 5.90 7.62 -5.48
N ARG A 99 7.03 7.25 -6.10
CA ARG A 99 7.55 5.88 -6.08
C ARG A 99 7.78 5.44 -4.63
N PRO A 100 7.22 4.31 -4.16
CA PRO A 100 7.37 3.89 -2.78
C PRO A 100 8.70 3.19 -2.55
N VAL A 101 9.49 3.67 -1.59
CA VAL A 101 10.75 3.04 -1.17
C VAL A 101 10.51 1.79 -0.32
N TRP A 102 9.35 1.66 0.32
CA TRP A 102 9.00 0.51 1.16
C TRP A 102 7.54 0.09 0.95
N ILE A 103 7.32 -1.23 0.88
CA ILE A 103 6.00 -1.84 0.67
C ILE A 103 5.84 -3.02 1.67
N PRO A 104 4.79 -3.02 2.52
CA PRO A 104 4.53 -4.11 3.45
C PRO A 104 4.12 -5.40 2.70
N GLU A 105 4.26 -6.55 3.34
CA GLU A 105 3.62 -7.75 2.81
C GLU A 105 2.10 -7.66 3.01
N ALA A 106 1.32 -8.26 2.11
CA ALA A 106 -0.13 -8.32 2.28
C ALA A 106 -0.52 -8.98 3.61
N LYS A 107 0.22 -10.00 4.08
CA LYS A 107 -0.03 -10.62 5.39
C LYS A 107 0.16 -9.62 6.55
N ASP A 108 1.22 -8.82 6.49
CA ASP A 108 1.56 -7.89 7.57
C ASP A 108 0.55 -6.73 7.59
N ALA A 109 0.19 -6.22 6.42
CA ALA A 109 -0.83 -5.19 6.27
C ALA A 109 -2.20 -5.68 6.76
N ARG A 110 -2.60 -6.93 6.45
CA ARG A 110 -3.85 -7.53 6.96
C ARG A 110 -3.87 -7.60 8.49
N ASN A 111 -2.72 -7.88 9.10
CA ASN A 111 -2.59 -8.02 10.55
C ASN A 111 -2.40 -6.69 11.29
N ALA A 112 -2.37 -5.55 10.59
CA ALA A 112 -2.27 -4.26 11.23
C ALA A 112 -3.51 -3.98 12.10
N ARG A 113 -3.30 -3.52 13.33
CA ARG A 113 -4.38 -3.20 14.28
C ARG A 113 -5.39 -2.20 13.71
N ALA A 114 -4.92 -1.19 12.98
CA ALA A 114 -5.78 -0.21 12.33
C ALA A 114 -6.78 -0.88 11.37
N ILE A 115 -6.33 -1.84 10.58
CA ILE A 115 -7.20 -2.60 9.66
C ILE A 115 -8.27 -3.37 10.44
N ARG A 116 -7.92 -4.01 11.56
CA ARG A 116 -8.88 -4.71 12.43
C ARG A 116 -9.89 -3.78 13.10
N VAL A 117 -9.46 -2.60 13.54
CA VAL A 117 -10.37 -1.55 14.05
C VAL A 117 -11.39 -1.17 12.98
N GLY A 118 -10.94 -0.92 11.75
CA GLY A 118 -11.85 -0.60 10.63
C GLY A 118 -12.81 -1.74 10.30
N GLN A 119 -12.39 -3.00 10.43
CA GLN A 119 -13.27 -4.17 10.24
C GLN A 119 -14.37 -4.26 11.29
N ARG A 120 -14.05 -4.01 12.57
CA ARG A 120 -15.05 -4.01 13.65
C ARG A 120 -16.04 -2.86 13.51
N LEU A 121 -15.63 -1.72 12.96
CA LEU A 121 -16.47 -0.53 12.74
C LEU A 121 -17.26 -0.56 11.42
N ARG A 122 -17.30 -1.69 10.71
CA ARG A 122 -18.01 -1.79 9.42
C ARG A 122 -19.51 -1.53 9.54
N GLU A 123 -20.13 -2.03 10.61
CA GLU A 123 -21.56 -1.82 10.88
C GLU A 123 -21.89 -0.35 11.14
N SER A 124 -20.92 0.44 11.59
CA SER A 124 -21.01 1.90 11.79
C SER A 124 -20.83 2.69 10.49
N GLY A 125 -20.70 2.03 9.34
CA GLY A 125 -20.56 2.65 8.03
C GLY A 125 -19.11 2.88 7.57
N VAL A 126 -18.10 2.34 8.26
CA VAL A 126 -16.70 2.37 7.81
C VAL A 126 -16.48 1.31 6.73
N PRO A 127 -16.25 1.67 5.45
CA PRO A 127 -16.04 0.67 4.41
C PRO A 127 -14.60 0.11 4.52
N SER A 128 -14.47 -1.05 5.15
CA SER A 128 -13.24 -1.85 5.19
C SER A 128 -13.41 -3.08 4.29
N PRO A 129 -12.36 -3.54 3.57
CA PRO A 129 -12.42 -4.75 2.76
C PRO A 129 -13.03 -5.89 3.57
N GLU A 130 -13.95 -6.62 2.97
CA GLU A 130 -14.27 -7.95 3.47
C GLU A 130 -12.98 -8.73 3.49
N VAL A 131 -12.62 -9.20 4.68
CA VAL A 131 -11.49 -10.08 4.87
C VAL A 131 -11.93 -11.44 4.35
N ASP A 132 -12.10 -11.56 3.03
CA ASP A 132 -11.70 -12.80 2.39
C ASP A 132 -10.18 -12.82 2.58
N ALA A 133 -9.78 -13.41 3.72
CA ALA A 133 -8.50 -13.17 4.34
C ALA A 133 -7.37 -13.37 3.35
N ASP A 134 -7.53 -14.26 2.38
CA ASP A 134 -6.47 -14.68 1.51
C ASP A 134 -6.29 -13.80 0.26
N HIS A 135 -7.21 -12.87 -0.03
CA HIS A 135 -7.25 -12.18 -1.33
C HIS A 135 -7.08 -10.66 -1.30
N ALA A 136 -7.19 -10.00 -0.14
CA ALA A 136 -7.04 -8.53 -0.07
C ALA A 136 -5.61 -8.08 -0.44
N THR A 137 -5.50 -7.18 -1.42
CA THR A 137 -4.20 -6.63 -1.83
C THR A 137 -3.74 -5.52 -0.88
N VAL A 138 -2.45 -5.19 -0.89
CA VAL A 138 -1.91 -4.03 -0.13
C VAL A 138 -2.61 -2.74 -0.52
N ARG A 139 -3.03 -2.59 -1.78
CA ARG A 139 -3.77 -1.43 -2.27
C ARG A 139 -5.15 -1.33 -1.64
N ASP A 140 -5.87 -2.44 -1.53
CA ASP A 140 -7.20 -2.49 -0.92
C ASP A 140 -7.13 -2.10 0.56
N LEU A 141 -6.10 -2.60 1.26
CA LEU A 141 -5.83 -2.30 2.66
C LEU A 141 -5.45 -0.82 2.86
N ALA A 142 -4.65 -0.25 1.96
CA ALA A 142 -4.31 1.18 2.00
C ALA A 142 -5.56 2.06 1.79
N ALA A 143 -6.45 1.70 0.85
CA ALA A 143 -7.71 2.40 0.65
C ALA A 143 -8.65 2.29 1.87
N ALA A 144 -8.66 1.13 2.53
CA ALA A 144 -9.38 0.92 3.78
C ALA A 144 -8.89 1.85 4.88
N TYR A 145 -7.57 1.98 5.02
CA TYR A 145 -6.94 2.83 6.02
C TYR A 145 -7.32 4.31 5.82
N VAL A 146 -7.31 4.80 4.57
CA VAL A 146 -7.73 6.19 4.28
C VAL A 146 -9.16 6.45 4.76
N ARG A 147 -10.09 5.54 4.47
CA ARG A 147 -11.48 5.69 4.92
C ARG A 147 -11.63 5.60 6.45
N LEU A 148 -10.87 4.71 7.09
CA LEU A 148 -10.82 4.64 8.54
C LEU A 148 -10.28 5.95 9.14
N GLN A 149 -9.25 6.54 8.55
CA GLN A 149 -8.69 7.81 9.00
C GLN A 149 -9.74 8.93 8.91
N GLU A 150 -10.45 9.05 7.79
CA GLU A 150 -11.54 10.02 7.63
C GLU A 150 -12.66 9.82 8.66
N TYR A 151 -13.03 8.56 8.94
CA TYR A 151 -14.00 8.22 9.96
C TYR A 151 -13.52 8.59 11.37
N SER A 152 -12.27 8.29 11.70
CA SER A 152 -11.69 8.50 13.04
C SER A 152 -11.70 9.97 13.46
N VAL A 153 -11.57 10.89 12.50
CA VAL A 153 -11.64 12.34 12.74
C VAL A 153 -13.07 12.78 13.07
N LYS A 154 -14.07 12.18 12.43
CA LYS A 154 -15.48 12.57 12.57
C LYS A 154 -16.20 11.85 13.72
N ASN A 155 -15.73 10.66 14.08
CA ASN A 155 -16.39 9.76 15.03
C ASN A 155 -15.39 9.29 16.09
N GLN A 156 -14.77 10.24 16.79
CA GLN A 156 -13.69 9.99 17.75
C GLN A 156 -14.12 9.07 18.89
N GLU A 157 -15.35 9.20 19.39
CA GLU A 157 -15.89 8.36 20.46
C GLU A 157 -15.88 6.87 20.08
N ASP A 158 -16.52 6.54 18.95
CA ASP A 158 -16.64 5.16 18.45
C ASP A 158 -15.27 4.59 18.07
N PHE A 159 -14.46 5.38 17.38
CA PHE A 159 -13.11 4.98 16.96
C PHE A 159 -12.23 4.64 18.16
N TRP A 160 -12.12 5.53 19.14
CA TRP A 160 -11.23 5.30 20.29
C TRP A 160 -11.75 4.21 21.22
N SER A 161 -13.06 4.04 21.33
CA SER A 161 -13.64 2.90 22.06
C SER A 161 -13.18 1.58 21.44
N CYS A 162 -13.37 1.42 20.13
CA CYS A 162 -12.95 0.22 19.40
C CYS A 162 -11.42 0.03 19.42
N ALA A 163 -10.66 1.11 19.24
CA ALA A 163 -9.20 1.06 19.22
C ALA A 163 -8.62 0.62 20.57
N MET A 164 -9.16 1.09 21.70
CA MET A 164 -8.70 0.70 23.03
C MET A 164 -8.93 -0.79 23.30
N GLU A 165 -10.09 -1.31 22.89
CA GLU A 165 -10.40 -2.73 22.97
C GLU A 165 -9.45 -3.57 22.10
N GLU A 166 -9.23 -3.18 20.84
CA GLU A 166 -8.31 -3.85 19.94
C GLU A 166 -6.85 -3.77 20.42
N MET A 167 -6.49 -2.72 21.16
CA MET A 167 -5.18 -2.60 21.78
C MET A 167 -5.00 -3.46 23.03
N GLY A 168 -6.10 -3.97 23.61
CA GLY A 168 -6.11 -4.71 24.87
C GLY A 168 -5.95 -3.83 26.11
N VAL A 169 -6.28 -2.54 26.00
CA VAL A 169 -6.20 -1.60 27.13
C VAL A 169 -7.29 -1.95 28.14
N ARG A 170 -6.89 -2.10 29.41
CA ARG A 170 -7.80 -2.38 30.52
C ARG A 170 -7.80 -1.19 31.47
N PHE A 171 -8.93 -0.50 31.55
CA PHE A 171 -9.13 0.57 32.51
C PHE A 171 -9.42 -0.01 33.90
N ARG A 172 -8.73 0.48 34.93
CA ARG A 172 -9.03 0.13 36.33
C ARG A 172 -10.45 0.57 36.71
N GLN A 173 -10.86 1.74 36.23
CA GLN A 173 -12.22 2.25 36.28
C GLN A 173 -12.62 2.62 34.86
N LYS A 174 -13.70 2.01 34.35
CA LYS A 174 -14.15 2.26 32.97
C LYS A 174 -14.57 3.74 32.83
N PRO A 175 -14.00 4.48 31.86
CA PRO A 175 -14.43 5.86 31.63
C PRO A 175 -15.85 5.86 31.07
N ASN A 176 -16.60 6.93 31.36
CA ASN A 176 -17.99 7.03 30.89
C ASN A 176 -18.05 7.42 29.41
N ARG A 177 -16.99 8.05 28.90
CA ARG A 177 -16.80 8.45 27.51
C ARG A 177 -15.35 8.31 27.11
N MET A 178 -15.07 8.15 25.82
CA MET A 178 -13.68 8.15 25.32
C MET A 178 -13.22 9.57 25.02
N PHE A 179 -14.10 10.38 24.44
CA PHE A 179 -13.83 11.74 24.03
C PHE A 179 -15.03 12.67 24.24
N TYR A 180 -14.77 13.84 24.83
CA TYR A 180 -15.76 14.90 24.99
C TYR A 180 -15.26 16.20 24.33
N PRO A 181 -15.82 16.61 23.18
CA PRO A 181 -15.55 17.92 22.62
C PRO A 181 -16.34 18.97 23.42
N ARG A 182 -15.66 19.83 24.17
CA ARG A 182 -16.31 21.02 24.75
C ARG A 182 -16.49 22.08 23.67
N ALA A 183 -17.74 22.31 23.27
CA ALA A 183 -18.06 23.37 22.32
C ALA A 183 -17.72 24.74 22.93
N GLY A 184 -16.89 25.54 22.26
CA GLY A 184 -16.86 26.98 22.46
C GLY A 184 -15.51 27.73 22.53
N SER A 185 -14.34 27.12 22.73
CA SER A 185 -13.11 27.94 22.81
C SER A 185 -11.81 27.14 22.79
N HIS A 186 -10.82 27.63 22.03
CA HIS A 186 -9.35 27.51 22.19
C HIS A 186 -8.75 26.13 22.52
N ALA A 187 -7.61 25.81 21.89
CA ALA A 187 -6.85 24.59 22.15
C ALA A 187 -6.67 24.33 23.66
N GLY A 188 -6.99 23.11 24.12
CA GLY A 188 -6.72 22.65 25.50
C GLY A 188 -7.92 22.31 26.38
N GLN A 189 -9.16 22.41 25.89
CA GLN A 189 -10.38 22.04 26.67
C GLN A 189 -11.00 20.69 26.32
N GLU A 190 -10.30 19.88 25.53
CA GLU A 190 -10.69 18.51 25.22
C GLU A 190 -10.52 17.62 26.45
N GLN A 191 -11.51 16.75 26.73
CA GLN A 191 -11.40 15.74 27.77
C GLN A 191 -11.37 14.35 27.16
N TRP A 192 -10.34 13.59 27.52
CA TRP A 192 -10.10 12.23 27.11
C TRP A 192 -10.26 11.30 28.31
N PHE A 193 -11.06 10.24 28.15
CA PHE A 193 -11.33 9.24 29.18
C PHE A 193 -11.83 9.81 30.54
N PRO A 194 -12.81 10.74 30.57
CA PRO A 194 -13.39 11.23 31.81
C PRO A 194 -14.20 10.15 32.59
#